data_AF-A0AAD4BBX4-F1
#
_entry.id   AF-A0AAD4BBX4-F1
#
_cell.length_a   1.000
_cell.length_b   1.000
_cell.length_c   1.000
_cell.angle_alpha   90.00
_cell.angle_beta   90.00
_cell.angle_gamma   90.00
#
_symmetry.space_group_name_H-M   'P 1'
#
loop_
_entity.id
_entity.type
_entity.pdbx_description
1 polymer ?
#
loop_
_entity_poly.entity_id
_entity_poly.type
_entity_poly.pdbx_seq_one_letter_code
_entity_poly.pdbx_strand_id
1 'polypeptide(L)'
;MEVFAPSRGDRMAQRKQDEIVTLLYALGTDDLHSRLLDQGILVVHSPQLNPHRLHDYSLEVFSDELGLINRIIDIIVNVDPDILVGWEVQATPWGYISFRGSQYGLDVAELMARAPTTLARSGTD
;
A
#
# COMPACT_ATOMS: atom_id res chain seq x y z
N MET A 1 7.70 -3.01 -2.93
CA MET A 1 6.28 -3.21 -2.59
C MET A 1 5.52 -3.66 -3.82
N GLU A 2 4.51 -4.51 -3.65
CA GLU A 2 3.58 -4.92 -4.71
C GLU A 2 2.12 -4.88 -4.26
N VAL A 3 1.22 -4.76 -5.24
CA VAL A 3 -0.23 -4.67 -5.06
C VAL A 3 -0.89 -5.70 -5.97
N PHE A 4 -1.87 -6.42 -5.42
CA PHE A 4 -2.72 -7.32 -6.19
C PHE A 4 -4.17 -6.82 -6.14
N ALA A 5 -4.74 -6.66 -7.34
CA ALA A 5 -6.14 -6.36 -7.57
C ALA A 5 -6.69 -7.40 -8.57
N PRO A 6 -7.76 -8.14 -8.24
CA PRO A 6 -8.28 -9.18 -9.10
C PRO A 6 -8.94 -8.55 -10.32
N SER A 7 -8.46 -8.90 -11.52
CA SER A 7 -9.05 -8.44 -12.77
C SER A 7 -10.26 -9.28 -13.18
N ARG A 8 -11.11 -8.70 -14.03
CA ARG A 8 -12.29 -9.39 -14.56
C ARG A 8 -11.96 -10.08 -15.88
N GLY A 9 -11.92 -11.41 -15.86
CA GLY A 9 -11.61 -12.23 -17.03
C GLY A 9 -10.15 -12.07 -17.46
N ASP A 10 -9.88 -12.12 -18.76
CA ASP A 10 -8.52 -12.09 -19.32
C ASP A 10 -7.97 -10.66 -19.54
N ARG A 11 -8.31 -9.74 -18.64
CA ARG A 11 -7.93 -8.31 -18.74
C ARG A 11 -6.90 -7.95 -17.69
N MET A 12 -6.13 -6.89 -17.95
CA MET A 12 -5.33 -6.25 -16.91
C MET A 12 -6.23 -5.54 -15.89
N ALA A 13 -5.84 -5.58 -14.62
CA ALA A 13 -6.56 -4.89 -13.54
C ALA A 13 -6.61 -3.38 -13.80
N GLN A 14 -7.78 -2.79 -13.59
CA GLN A 14 -8.04 -1.37 -13.82
C GLN A 14 -8.32 -0.68 -12.49
N ARG A 15 -7.45 0.25 -12.08
CA ARG A 15 -7.56 1.03 -10.84
C ARG A 15 -8.92 1.74 -10.63
N LYS A 16 -9.62 2.05 -11.73
CA LYS A 16 -10.97 2.64 -11.70
C LYS A 16 -12.07 1.68 -11.24
N GLN A 17 -11.88 0.38 -11.40
CA GLN A 17 -12.94 -0.63 -11.27
C GLN A 17 -12.58 -1.77 -10.32
N ASP A 18 -11.30 -2.13 -10.26
CA ASP A 18 -10.82 -3.28 -9.51
C ASP A 18 -10.15 -2.79 -8.22
N GLU A 19 -10.60 -3.30 -7.09
CA GLU A 19 -10.13 -2.90 -5.76
C GLU A 19 -8.86 -3.68 -5.39
N ILE A 20 -8.00 -3.05 -4.59
CA ILE A 20 -6.84 -3.72 -3.99
C ILE A 20 -7.35 -4.71 -2.95
N VAL A 21 -6.94 -5.97 -3.08
CA VAL A 21 -7.26 -7.02 -2.11
C VAL A 21 -6.04 -7.50 -1.33
N THR A 22 -4.85 -7.33 -1.88
CA THR A 22 -3.60 -7.69 -1.19
C THR A 22 -2.51 -6.68 -1.51
N LEU A 23 -1.70 -6.37 -0.50
CA LEU A 23 -0.52 -5.53 -0.63
C LEU A 23 0.62 -6.20 0.13
N LEU A 24 1.75 -6.34 -0.55
CA LEU A 24 2.95 -6.97 -0.03
C LEU A 24 4.06 -5.94 0.09
N TYR A 25 4.69 -5.88 1.25
CA TYR A 25 5.80 -4.98 1.50
C TYR A 25 7.00 -5.75 2.04
N ALA A 26 8.16 -5.17 1.78
CA ALA A 26 9.44 -5.64 2.28
C ALA A 26 10.28 -4.38 2.58
N LEU A 27 10.92 -4.41 3.74
CA LEU A 27 11.75 -3.35 4.29
C LEU A 27 13.18 -3.88 4.37
N GLY A 28 14.10 -3.15 3.78
CA GLY A 28 15.50 -3.53 3.72
C GLY A 28 16.39 -2.31 3.68
N THR A 29 17.69 -2.53 3.75
CA THR A 29 18.69 -1.50 3.53
C THR A 29 19.22 -1.57 2.10
N ASP A 30 20.11 -0.64 1.76
CA ASP A 30 20.82 -0.60 0.48
C ASP A 30 21.87 -1.73 0.32
N ASP A 31 22.18 -2.47 1.38
CA ASP A 31 23.07 -3.62 1.34
C ASP A 31 22.37 -4.85 0.73
N LEU A 32 22.82 -5.24 -0.46
CA LEU A 32 22.30 -6.35 -1.25
C LEU A 32 22.37 -7.71 -0.53
N HIS A 33 23.26 -7.85 0.46
CA HIS A 33 23.45 -9.08 1.23
C HIS A 33 22.76 -9.06 2.59
N SER A 34 22.16 -7.93 2.96
CA SER A 34 21.43 -7.79 4.21
C SER A 34 20.13 -8.59 4.17
N ARG A 35 19.73 -9.12 5.33
CA ARG A 35 18.38 -9.68 5.49
C ARG A 35 17.40 -8.52 5.53
N LEU A 36 16.17 -8.78 5.06
CA LEU A 36 15.06 -7.85 5.24
C LEU A 36 14.90 -7.52 6.72
N LEU A 37 14.73 -6.23 7.01
CA LEU A 37 14.44 -5.71 8.34
C LEU A 37 13.05 -6.15 8.78
N ASP A 38 12.10 -6.10 7.85
CA ASP A 38 10.72 -6.51 8.06
C ASP A 38 10.03 -6.79 6.71
N GLN A 39 8.97 -7.58 6.75
CA GLN A 39 8.14 -7.89 5.59
C GLN A 39 6.75 -8.31 6.04
N GLY A 40 5.75 -8.04 5.21
CA GLY A 40 4.39 -8.40 5.55
C GLY A 40 3.43 -8.43 4.38
N ILE A 41 2.28 -9.03 4.67
CA ILE A 41 1.15 -9.20 3.77
C ILE A 41 -0.05 -8.52 4.43
N LEU A 42 -0.59 -7.51 3.76
CA LEU A 42 -1.86 -6.88 4.12
C LEU A 42 -2.92 -7.44 3.17
N VAL A 43 -4.01 -7.98 3.70
CA VAL A 43 -5.04 -8.63 2.86
C VAL A 43 -6.45 -8.28 3.32
N VAL A 44 -7.35 -8.09 2.37
CA VAL A 44 -8.78 -7.97 2.65
C VAL A 44 -9.36 -9.36 2.88
N HIS A 45 -10.15 -9.51 3.94
CA HIS A 45 -10.79 -10.77 4.29
C HIS A 45 -11.61 -11.31 3.11
N SER A 46 -11.36 -12.56 2.75
CA SER A 46 -12.14 -13.28 1.74
C SER A 46 -12.35 -14.73 2.20
N PRO A 47 -13.47 -15.37 1.83
CA PRO A 47 -13.71 -16.79 2.14
C PRO A 47 -12.62 -17.74 1.63
N GLN A 48 -11.86 -17.32 0.61
CA GLN A 48 -10.77 -18.08 0.01
C GLN A 48 -9.44 -17.94 0.77
N LEU A 49 -9.33 -16.94 1.66
CA LEU A 49 -8.12 -16.72 2.45
C LEU A 49 -8.02 -17.80 3.54
N ASN A 50 -6.92 -18.56 3.54
CA ASN A 50 -6.57 -19.46 4.62
C ASN A 50 -5.27 -19.00 5.28
N PRO A 51 -5.33 -18.28 6.42
CA PRO A 51 -4.16 -17.75 7.12
C PRO A 51 -3.11 -18.81 7.49
N HIS A 52 -3.53 -20.04 7.77
CA HIS A 52 -2.63 -21.13 8.17
C HIS A 52 -1.61 -21.49 7.08
N ARG A 53 -1.91 -21.18 5.81
CA ARG A 53 -0.99 -21.41 4.68
C ARG A 53 0.12 -20.36 4.57
N LEU A 54 0.03 -19.27 5.33
CA LEU A 54 0.93 -18.11 5.28
C LEU A 54 1.65 -17.87 6.61
N HIS A 55 1.77 -18.89 7.47
CA HIS A 55 2.27 -18.75 8.85
C HIS A 55 3.72 -18.25 8.97
N ASP A 56 4.53 -18.39 7.92
CA ASP A 56 5.92 -17.89 7.89
C ASP A 56 6.02 -16.38 7.61
N TYR A 57 4.89 -15.71 7.33
CA TYR A 57 4.83 -14.29 7.01
C TYR A 57 3.95 -13.54 8.00
N SER A 58 4.32 -12.28 8.29
CA SER A 58 3.43 -11.37 9.01
C SER A 58 2.21 -11.08 8.15
N LEU A 59 1.02 -11.51 8.61
CA LEU A 59 -0.24 -11.38 7.89
C LEU A 59 -1.20 -10.53 8.70
N GLU A 60 -1.62 -9.40 8.14
CA GLU A 60 -2.67 -8.55 8.70
C GLU A 60 -3.91 -8.62 7.81
N VAL A 61 -5.07 -8.91 8.41
CA VAL A 61 -6.34 -9.10 7.70
C VAL A 61 -7.29 -7.93 7.99
N PHE A 62 -7.82 -7.31 6.94
CA PHE A 62 -8.68 -6.12 6.99
C PHE A 62 -10.10 -6.44 6.51
N SER A 63 -11.08 -5.65 6.94
CA SER A 63 -12.48 -5.76 6.48
C SER A 63 -12.65 -5.28 5.04
N ASP A 64 -11.86 -4.30 4.62
CA ASP A 64 -12.02 -3.56 3.37
C ASP A 64 -10.69 -2.97 2.87
N GLU A 65 -10.72 -2.45 1.65
CA GLU A 65 -9.57 -1.82 0.98
C GLU A 65 -9.07 -0.57 1.73
N LEU A 66 -9.97 0.23 2.31
CA LEU A 66 -9.59 1.46 3.01
C LEU A 66 -8.70 1.17 4.22
N GLY A 67 -9.04 0.14 5.01
CA GLY A 67 -8.21 -0.33 6.12
C GLY A 67 -6.80 -0.74 5.66
N LEU A 68 -6.71 -1.43 4.53
CA LEU A 68 -5.43 -1.83 3.93
C LEU A 68 -4.61 -0.61 3.47
N ILE A 69 -5.24 0.37 2.82
CA ILE A 69 -4.58 1.61 2.37
C ILE A 69 -4.09 2.44 3.55
N ASN A 70 -4.90 2.60 4.60
CA ASN A 70 -4.48 3.32 5.81
C ASN A 70 -3.30 2.62 6.48
N ARG A 71 -3.33 1.28 6.56
CA ARG A 71 -2.22 0.54 7.17
C ARG A 71 -0.89 0.73 6.45
N ILE A 72 -0.88 0.73 5.12
CA ILE A 72 0.38 0.93 4.38
C ILE A 72 0.90 2.37 4.54
N ILE A 73 0.00 3.36 4.62
CA ILE A 73 0.37 4.75 4.96
C ILE A 73 1.03 4.79 6.34
N ASP A 74 0.40 4.18 7.34
CA ASP A 74 0.94 4.11 8.71
C ASP A 74 2.31 3.44 8.74
N ILE A 75 2.50 2.35 8.01
CA ILE A 75 3.80 1.66 7.93
C ILE A 75 4.86 2.60 7.36
N ILE A 76 4.57 3.29 6.26
CA ILE A 76 5.51 4.22 5.62
C ILE A 76 5.86 5.38 6.55
N VAL A 77 4.87 6.01 7.17
CA VAL A 77 5.08 7.14 8.09
C VAL A 77 5.88 6.72 9.31
N ASN A 78 5.61 5.53 9.87
CA ASN A 78 6.31 5.05 11.07
C ASN A 78 7.73 4.56 10.78
N VAL A 79 7.95 3.92 9.63
CA VAL A 79 9.28 3.47 9.21
C VAL A 79 10.14 4.64 8.76
N ASP A 80 9.53 5.63 8.11
CA ASP A 80 10.18 6.78 7.47
C ASP A 80 11.28 6.37 6.47
N PRO A 81 10.99 5.57 5.42
CA PRO A 81 12.01 5.08 4.50
C PRO A 81 12.53 6.19 3.58
N ASP A 82 13.84 6.17 3.28
CA ASP A 82 14.44 7.14 2.34
C ASP A 82 14.05 6.89 0.88
N ILE A 83 13.77 5.63 0.52
CA ILE A 83 13.42 5.24 -0.84
C ILE A 83 12.21 4.30 -0.81
N LEU A 84 11.16 4.67 -1.54
CA LEU A 84 10.02 3.81 -1.83
C LEU A 84 10.19 3.19 -3.22
N VAL A 85 10.32 1.87 -3.28
CA VAL A 85 10.50 1.11 -4.54
C VAL A 85 9.29 0.23 -4.88
N GLY A 86 9.01 0.12 -6.18
CA GLY A 86 8.04 -0.80 -6.77
C GLY A 86 8.41 -1.09 -8.23
N TRP A 87 8.08 -2.27 -8.74
CA TRP A 87 8.40 -2.68 -10.12
C TRP A 87 7.46 -2.02 -11.15
N GLU A 88 7.97 -1.87 -12.39
CA GLU A 88 7.43 -1.26 -13.64
C GLU A 88 5.90 -1.33 -13.90
N VAL A 89 5.24 -0.61 -14.83
CA VAL A 89 5.41 0.64 -15.64
C VAL A 89 3.99 1.13 -16.03
N GLN A 90 3.00 0.22 -16.21
CA GLN A 90 1.64 0.58 -16.63
C GLN A 90 0.69 0.93 -15.46
N ALA A 91 1.00 0.46 -14.25
CA ALA A 91 0.34 0.83 -13.01
C ALA A 91 1.31 0.62 -11.86
N THR A 92 2.23 1.57 -11.65
CA THR A 92 3.07 1.58 -10.44
C THR A 92 2.18 1.35 -9.22
N PRO A 93 2.53 0.43 -8.30
CA PRO A 93 1.71 0.12 -7.13
C PRO A 93 1.22 1.38 -6.39
N TRP A 94 2.08 2.39 -6.29
CA TRP A 94 1.78 3.72 -5.76
C TRP A 94 0.68 4.46 -6.54
N GLY A 95 0.74 4.48 -7.87
CA GLY A 95 -0.30 5.09 -8.70
C GLY A 95 -1.64 4.36 -8.65
N TYR A 96 -1.64 3.09 -8.22
CA TYR A 96 -2.87 2.34 -7.92
C TYR A 96 -3.42 2.75 -6.56
N ILE A 97 -2.59 2.71 -5.51
CA ILE A 97 -2.97 3.10 -4.15
C ILE A 97 -3.43 4.55 -4.10
N SER A 98 -2.71 5.49 -4.72
CA SER A 98 -3.12 6.91 -4.77
C SER A 98 -4.46 7.10 -5.47
N PHE A 99 -4.70 6.40 -6.58
CA PHE A 99 -5.99 6.48 -7.26
C PHE A 99 -7.12 5.92 -6.38
N ARG A 100 -6.93 4.72 -5.81
CA ARG A 100 -7.94 4.09 -4.94
C ARG A 100 -8.19 4.90 -3.67
N GLY A 101 -7.14 5.37 -3.01
CA GLY A 101 -7.22 6.24 -1.84
C GLY A 101 -8.01 7.52 -2.10
N SER A 102 -7.86 8.12 -3.30
CA SER A 102 -8.65 9.30 -3.68
C SER A 102 -10.17 9.04 -3.73
N GLN A 103 -10.59 7.80 -4.01
CA GLN A 103 -12.02 7.43 -3.97
C GLN A 103 -12.58 7.46 -2.54
N TYR A 104 -11.72 7.40 -1.54
CA TYR A 104 -12.04 7.53 -0.12
C TYR A 104 -11.74 8.95 0.44
N GLY A 105 -11.35 9.89 -0.43
CA GLY A 105 -10.99 11.26 -0.02
C GLY A 105 -9.58 11.40 0.56
N LEU A 106 -8.71 10.41 0.37
CA LEU A 106 -7.31 10.47 0.82
C LEU A 106 -6.41 11.09 -0.26
N ASP A 107 -5.58 12.07 0.13
CA ASP A 107 -4.37 12.41 -0.61
C ASP A 107 -3.22 11.55 -0.10
N VAL A 108 -3.09 10.36 -0.67
CA VAL A 108 -2.10 9.36 -0.30
C VAL A 108 -0.66 9.89 -0.41
N ALA A 109 -0.38 10.74 -1.42
CA ALA A 109 0.96 11.27 -1.62
C ALA A 109 1.29 12.31 -0.54
N GLU A 110 0.32 13.15 -0.17
CA GLU A 110 0.45 14.09 0.95
C GLU A 110 0.66 13.36 2.28
N LEU A 111 -0.15 12.33 2.56
CA LEU A 111 -0.09 11.58 3.81
C LEU A 111 1.24 10.83 4.02
N MET A 112 1.93 10.47 2.93
CA MET A 112 3.26 9.83 2.98
C MET A 112 4.41 10.84 2.91
N ALA A 113 4.15 12.12 2.67
CA ALA A 113 5.20 13.11 2.49
C ALA A 113 5.84 13.51 3.83
N ARG A 114 7.17 13.67 3.82
CA ARG A 114 7.93 14.17 4.98
C ARG A 114 7.74 15.66 5.24
N ALA A 115 7.32 16.42 4.22
CA ALA A 115 7.17 17.86 4.31
C ALA A 115 5.75 18.22 4.78
N PRO A 116 5.58 19.03 5.84
CA PRO A 116 4.27 19.46 6.28
C PRO A 116 3.58 20.33 5.22
N THR A 117 2.28 20.14 5.02
CA THR A 117 1.51 20.89 4.02
C THR A 117 1.31 22.34 4.43
N THR A 118 1.70 23.26 3.55
CA THR A 118 1.57 24.72 3.75
C THR A 118 0.10 25.21 3.86
N LEU A 119 -0.89 24.36 3.59
CA LEU A 119 -2.31 24.72 3.64
C LEU A 119 -2.86 25.02 5.05
N ALA A 120 -2.13 24.69 6.12
CA ALA A 120 -2.48 25.11 7.48
C ALA A 120 -2.23 26.61 7.77
N ARG A 121 -1.69 27.39 6.82
CA ARG A 121 -1.38 28.83 7.01
C ARG A 121 -2.32 29.80 6.29
N SER A 122 -3.45 29.35 5.76
CA SER A 122 -4.49 30.25 5.21
C SER A 122 -5.68 30.38 6.17
N GLY A 123 -5.40 30.75 7.41
CA GLY A 123 -6.40 31.11 8.41
C GLY A 123 -6.09 32.49 8.98
N THR A 124 -6.90 33.47 8.56
CA THR A 124 -7.10 34.82 9.15
C THR A 124 -5.88 35.72 9.35
N ASP A 125 -5.78 36.71 8.46
CA ASP A 125 -5.55 38.12 8.81
C ASP A 125 -6.61 38.97 8.09
#